data_AF-A0A2N8UKZ2-F1
#
_entry.id   AF-A0A2N8UKZ2-F1
#
_cell.length_a   1.000
_cell.length_b   1.000
_cell.length_c   1.000
_cell.angle_alpha   90.00
_cell.angle_beta   90.00
_cell.angle_gamma   90.00
#
_symmetry.space_group_name_H-M   'P 1'
#
loop_
_entity.id
_entity.type
_entity.pdbx_description
1 polymer ?
#
loop_
_entity_poly.entity_id
_entity_poly.type
_entity_poly.pdbx_seq_one_letter_code
_entity_poly.pdbx_strand_id
1 'polypeptide(L)'
;MLRFASIASAALRRVTPASTATSRMSSRRWKSTLQVVAPSASAAREVPTPLLFLTASKWTSSPTASEAFAEWIQHFSAQGYQSLLLDLDPDQPLSDIKDAAQLMQVFEKDAIDTLREAGQTPPFPPIMITRGPASLIAQTYVSSRPLTALQLVDPPINNAYLRKEQPHLLPGDLAEFDFEITFPVRVVWSQAELQRQQQQSVPWYGVHRIEHEREEEADESLDRYTFVEDKQGAESTQDWLESEVGVFEDVVEQAELCQEPDSASASFASRSSKTELHLPDWFTAGTYTLQPGSRKYPLTLDERDLAEKFIRGSGPGGQAINKLSTNVQLTHLPTGTKVTCQETRSRDRNRELARRRMSLTLEKLVRGESGGSRIDRQIEKERKRKMNKKKKQKRKQRDKQSAQLAEGEDSSAAS
;
A
#
# COMPACT_ATOMS: atom_id res chain seq x y z
N MET A 1 -33.44 -9.97 -78.13
CA MET A 1 -32.31 -10.74 -77.55
C MET A 1 -31.56 -9.85 -76.58
N LEU A 2 -31.67 -10.15 -75.28
CA LEU A 2 -30.95 -9.50 -74.19
C LEU A 2 -29.46 -9.91 -74.23
N ARG A 3 -28.54 -8.99 -73.91
CA ARG A 3 -27.10 -9.28 -73.74
C ARG A 3 -26.63 -8.85 -72.34
N PHE A 4 -25.85 -9.75 -71.74
CA PHE A 4 -25.17 -9.66 -70.44
C PHE A 4 -23.67 -9.30 -70.61
N ALA A 5 -23.04 -9.00 -69.45
CA ALA A 5 -21.60 -9.08 -69.09
C ALA A 5 -20.75 -7.80 -69.31
N SER A 6 -19.71 -7.45 -68.52
CA SER A 6 -19.18 -7.87 -67.19
C SER A 6 -17.90 -7.06 -66.87
N ILE A 7 -17.76 -6.55 -65.63
CA ILE A 7 -16.62 -6.55 -64.66
C ILE A 7 -15.16 -6.12 -65.05
N ALA A 8 -14.69 -5.12 -64.28
CA ALA A 8 -13.42 -4.86 -63.51
C ALA A 8 -12.03 -4.43 -64.07
N SER A 9 -11.46 -3.53 -63.24
CA SER A 9 -10.13 -3.52 -62.59
C SER A 9 -9.05 -2.55 -63.08
N ALA A 10 -8.61 -1.73 -62.12
CA ALA A 10 -7.62 -0.67 -62.22
C ALA A 10 -6.19 -1.19 -62.00
N ALA A 11 -5.23 -0.63 -62.75
CA ALA A 11 -3.80 -0.90 -62.61
C ALA A 11 -2.99 0.41 -62.58
N LEU A 12 -2.18 0.53 -61.52
CA LEU A 12 -0.80 1.04 -61.43
C LEU A 12 -0.34 2.21 -62.32
N ARG A 13 0.20 3.25 -61.67
CA ARG A 13 1.38 3.96 -62.18
C ARG A 13 2.41 4.21 -61.07
N ARG A 14 3.62 3.69 -61.29
CA ARG A 14 4.87 4.07 -60.63
C ARG A 14 5.55 5.16 -61.47
N VAL A 15 6.11 6.19 -60.82
CA VAL A 15 7.22 7.00 -61.36
C VAL A 15 8.16 7.39 -60.22
N THR A 16 9.43 7.07 -60.39
CA THR A 16 10.65 7.67 -59.79
C THR A 16 11.76 7.56 -60.87
N PRO A 17 12.86 8.35 -60.92
CA PRO A 17 13.57 8.89 -59.74
C PRO A 17 14.33 10.25 -59.89
N ALA A 18 14.89 10.64 -58.73
CA ALA A 18 16.14 11.38 -58.48
C ALA A 18 16.22 12.91 -58.64
N SER A 19 16.36 13.60 -57.49
CA SER A 19 17.41 14.60 -57.30
C SER A 19 17.79 14.68 -55.82
N THR A 20 19.10 14.58 -55.59
CA THR A 20 19.83 14.59 -54.32
C THR A 20 19.62 15.88 -53.53
N ALA A 21 19.05 15.75 -52.34
CA ALA A 21 19.29 16.67 -51.23
C ALA A 21 19.59 15.80 -50.01
N THR A 22 20.81 15.90 -49.50
CA THR A 22 21.25 15.35 -48.23
C THR A 22 20.48 16.01 -47.08
N SER A 23 19.24 15.57 -46.88
CA SER A 23 18.47 15.89 -45.68
C SER A 23 18.95 14.97 -44.57
N ARG A 24 19.57 15.59 -43.56
CA ARG A 24 19.88 14.99 -42.26
C ARG A 24 18.78 14.03 -41.85
N MET A 25 19.16 12.81 -41.47
CA MET A 25 18.27 11.86 -40.83
C MET A 25 17.72 12.52 -39.56
N SER A 26 16.56 13.14 -39.68
CA SER A 26 15.71 13.45 -38.55
C SER A 26 15.28 12.10 -37.98
N SER A 27 16.05 11.58 -37.03
CA SER A 27 15.58 10.53 -36.12
C SER A 27 14.22 10.98 -35.61
N ARG A 28 13.15 10.26 -36.00
CA ARG A 28 11.85 10.47 -35.36
C ARG A 28 12.08 10.16 -33.87
N ARG A 29 12.14 11.19 -33.03
CA ARG A 29 12.20 11.03 -31.58
C ARG A 29 10.89 10.41 -31.12
N TRP A 30 11.00 9.40 -30.27
CA TRP A 30 9.84 8.76 -29.65
C TRP A 30 9.34 9.67 -28.53
N LYS A 31 8.01 9.76 -28.43
CA LYS A 31 7.28 10.48 -27.39
C LYS A 31 6.75 9.46 -26.39
N SER A 32 6.62 9.87 -25.14
CA SER A 32 5.90 9.12 -24.13
C SER A 32 4.57 8.60 -24.65
N THR A 33 4.30 7.35 -24.36
CA THR A 33 3.18 6.61 -24.93
C THR A 33 2.19 6.29 -23.83
N LEU A 34 0.92 6.63 -24.06
CA LEU A 34 -0.19 6.21 -23.21
C LEU A 34 -1.10 5.27 -24.00
N GLN A 35 -1.33 4.08 -23.46
CA GLN A 35 -2.34 3.15 -23.95
C GLN A 35 -3.46 3.01 -22.93
N VAL A 36 -4.70 3.05 -23.39
CA VAL A 36 -5.89 2.87 -22.54
C VAL A 36 -6.48 1.51 -22.85
N VAL A 37 -6.56 0.66 -21.83
CA VAL A 37 -7.24 -0.64 -21.90
C VAL A 37 -8.57 -0.51 -21.18
N ALA A 38 -9.64 -0.62 -21.95
CA ALA A 38 -11.01 -0.60 -21.43
C ALA A 38 -11.30 -1.87 -20.60
N PRO A 39 -12.23 -1.79 -19.62
CA PRO A 39 -12.72 -2.96 -18.92
C PRO A 39 -13.42 -3.93 -19.88
N SER A 40 -13.43 -5.23 -19.54
CA SER A 40 -14.16 -6.22 -20.32
C SER A 40 -15.66 -5.93 -20.31
N ALA A 41 -16.31 -5.99 -21.47
CA ALA A 41 -17.77 -5.82 -21.59
C ALA A 41 -18.57 -6.87 -20.80
N SER A 42 -17.93 -7.97 -20.38
CA SER A 42 -18.52 -9.03 -19.56
C SER A 42 -18.30 -8.82 -18.05
N ALA A 43 -17.58 -7.78 -17.64
CA ALA A 43 -17.30 -7.52 -16.23
C ALA A 43 -18.56 -7.05 -15.49
N ALA A 44 -18.79 -7.57 -14.29
CA ALA A 44 -19.99 -7.27 -13.50
C ALA A 44 -19.97 -5.87 -12.86
N ARG A 45 -18.82 -5.21 -12.86
CA ARG A 45 -18.56 -3.95 -12.16
C ARG A 45 -17.72 -3.05 -13.06
N GLU A 46 -17.93 -1.74 -13.01
CA GLU A 46 -17.00 -0.75 -13.53
C GLU A 46 -16.48 0.06 -12.33
N VAL A 47 -15.16 0.10 -12.14
CA VAL A 47 -14.53 0.89 -11.07
C VAL A 47 -14.19 2.28 -11.62
N PRO A 48 -14.65 3.38 -11.00
CA PRO A 48 -14.45 4.73 -11.55
C PRO A 48 -12.99 5.21 -11.47
N THR A 49 -12.17 4.59 -10.60
CA THR A 49 -10.76 4.95 -10.45
C THR A 49 -9.91 4.05 -11.34
N PRO A 50 -9.21 4.61 -12.35
CA PRO A 50 -8.36 3.81 -13.22
C PRO A 50 -7.09 3.37 -12.51
N LEU A 51 -6.57 2.22 -12.95
CA LEU A 51 -5.25 1.72 -12.58
C LEU A 51 -4.21 2.31 -13.54
N LEU A 52 -3.22 3.01 -13.02
CA LEU A 52 -2.12 3.58 -13.78
C LEU A 52 -0.88 2.71 -13.64
N PHE A 53 -0.52 2.01 -14.70
CA PHE A 53 0.73 1.24 -14.80
C PHE A 53 1.83 2.12 -15.39
N LEU A 54 2.85 2.42 -14.59
CA LEU A 54 3.94 3.29 -15.01
C LEU A 54 5.21 2.48 -15.30
N THR A 55 5.78 2.70 -16.48
CA THR A 55 7.11 2.21 -16.88
C THR A 55 7.91 3.31 -17.58
N ALA A 56 9.21 3.08 -17.73
CA ALA A 56 10.09 3.92 -18.53
C ALA A 56 11.06 3.03 -19.31
N SER A 57 10.50 2.22 -20.23
CA SER A 57 11.16 1.07 -20.86
C SER A 57 12.53 1.40 -21.48
N LYS A 58 12.65 2.58 -22.09
CA LYS A 58 13.90 3.06 -22.72
C LYS A 58 14.96 3.48 -21.72
N TRP A 59 14.55 4.10 -20.62
CA TRP A 59 15.47 4.52 -19.57
C TRP A 59 15.98 3.31 -18.79
N THR A 60 15.08 2.45 -18.34
CA THR A 60 15.39 1.30 -17.48
C THR A 60 15.86 0.05 -18.23
N SER A 61 15.80 0.07 -19.57
CA SER A 61 15.97 -1.12 -20.41
C SER A 61 15.03 -2.28 -20.00
N SER A 62 13.84 -1.94 -19.49
CA SER A 62 12.82 -2.90 -19.07
C SER A 62 11.78 -3.11 -20.17
N PRO A 63 10.96 -4.18 -20.11
CA PRO A 63 9.79 -4.30 -20.98
C PRO A 63 8.85 -3.09 -20.85
N THR A 64 8.06 -2.87 -21.89
CA THR A 64 7.00 -1.84 -21.93
C THR A 64 5.90 -2.16 -20.92
N ALA A 65 5.09 -1.17 -20.51
CA ALA A 65 3.99 -1.39 -19.56
C ALA A 65 3.03 -2.51 -20.00
N SER A 66 2.74 -2.63 -21.30
CA SER A 66 1.87 -3.69 -21.85
C SER A 66 2.47 -5.10 -21.69
N GLU A 67 3.78 -5.24 -21.80
CA GLU A 67 4.47 -6.51 -21.65
C GLU A 67 4.75 -6.84 -20.19
N ALA A 68 5.19 -5.84 -19.42
CA ALA A 68 5.54 -6.00 -18.01
C ALA A 68 4.33 -6.40 -17.15
N PHE A 69 3.15 -5.87 -17.49
CA PHE A 69 1.93 -6.06 -16.70
C PHE A 69 0.86 -6.86 -17.45
N ALA A 70 1.20 -7.63 -18.48
CA ALA A 70 0.24 -8.36 -19.32
C ALA A 70 -0.79 -9.18 -18.52
N GLU A 71 -0.31 -10.01 -17.58
CA GLU A 71 -1.15 -10.82 -16.69
C GLU A 71 -2.03 -9.95 -15.77
N TRP A 72 -1.50 -8.82 -15.31
CA TRP A 72 -2.21 -7.90 -14.41
C TRP A 72 -3.31 -7.18 -15.18
N ILE A 73 -3.02 -6.71 -16.40
CA ILE A 73 -3.98 -6.04 -17.28
C ILE A 73 -5.13 -7.01 -17.60
N GLN A 74 -4.82 -8.26 -17.94
CA GLN A 74 -5.84 -9.27 -18.21
C GLN A 74 -6.71 -9.52 -16.98
N HIS A 75 -6.08 -9.67 -15.80
CA HIS A 75 -6.78 -9.88 -14.54
C HIS A 75 -7.70 -8.71 -14.18
N PHE A 76 -7.18 -7.48 -14.17
CA PHE A 76 -7.93 -6.29 -13.78
C PHE A 76 -9.00 -5.87 -14.80
N SER A 77 -8.75 -6.07 -16.09
CA SER A 77 -9.77 -5.83 -17.13
C SER A 77 -10.96 -6.79 -16.98
N ALA A 78 -10.71 -8.05 -16.61
CA ALA A 78 -11.77 -9.03 -16.33
C ALA A 78 -12.59 -8.67 -15.08
N GLN A 79 -11.99 -7.96 -14.12
CA GLN A 79 -12.63 -7.48 -12.90
C GLN A 79 -13.27 -6.08 -13.05
N GLY A 80 -13.19 -5.46 -14.23
CA GLY A 80 -13.87 -4.20 -14.52
C GLY A 80 -13.08 -2.92 -14.24
N TYR A 81 -11.77 -3.03 -14.10
CA TYR A 81 -10.90 -1.86 -13.98
C TYR A 81 -10.47 -1.35 -15.36
N GLN A 82 -10.55 -0.02 -15.55
CA GLN A 82 -9.85 0.63 -16.63
C GLN A 82 -8.35 0.71 -16.31
N SER A 83 -7.50 0.29 -17.26
CA SER A 83 -6.04 0.32 -17.09
C SER A 83 -5.41 1.34 -18.03
N LEU A 84 -4.63 2.26 -17.47
CA LEU A 84 -3.83 3.26 -18.18
C LEU A 84 -2.38 2.78 -18.16
N LEU A 85 -1.81 2.52 -19.33
CA LEU A 85 -0.43 2.05 -19.49
C LEU A 85 0.42 3.22 -19.95
N LEU A 86 1.21 3.78 -19.05
CA LEU A 86 2.04 4.94 -19.30
C LEU A 86 3.51 4.50 -19.37
N ASP A 87 4.08 4.58 -20.57
CA ASP A 87 5.50 4.34 -20.81
C ASP A 87 6.19 5.67 -21.12
N LEU A 88 7.05 6.11 -20.20
CA LEU A 88 7.72 7.40 -20.27
C LEU A 88 9.02 7.34 -21.08
N ASP A 89 9.12 8.24 -22.05
CA ASP A 89 10.30 8.53 -22.86
C ASP A 89 10.29 10.04 -23.19
N PRO A 90 10.81 10.89 -22.28
CA PRO A 90 10.67 12.34 -22.41
C PRO A 90 11.41 12.85 -23.65
N ASP A 91 10.82 13.85 -24.32
CA ASP A 91 11.32 14.43 -25.58
C ASP A 91 12.72 15.07 -25.49
N GLN A 92 13.27 15.21 -24.29
CA GLN A 92 14.60 15.76 -24.02
C GLN A 92 15.66 14.65 -23.94
N PRO A 93 16.85 14.84 -24.55
CA PRO A 93 17.91 13.85 -24.45
C PRO A 93 18.39 13.73 -23.00
N LEU A 94 18.20 12.55 -22.41
CA LEU A 94 18.60 12.25 -21.03
C LEU A 94 20.11 12.47 -20.79
N SER A 95 20.93 12.44 -21.87
CA SER A 95 22.37 12.70 -21.83
C SER A 95 22.75 14.12 -21.39
N ASP A 96 21.86 15.08 -21.58
CA ASP A 96 22.16 16.49 -21.32
C ASP A 96 21.93 16.85 -19.84
N ILE A 97 21.22 15.98 -19.11
CA ILE A 97 20.85 16.16 -17.71
C ILE A 97 21.95 15.56 -16.83
N LYS A 98 22.65 16.42 -16.10
CA LYS A 98 23.73 16.01 -15.19
C LYS A 98 23.27 15.82 -13.74
N ASP A 99 22.07 16.29 -13.41
CA ASP A 99 21.50 16.22 -12.07
C ASP A 99 20.36 15.19 -12.03
N ALA A 100 20.42 14.27 -11.06
CA ALA A 100 19.41 13.23 -10.89
C ALA A 100 18.06 13.80 -10.44
N ALA A 101 18.04 14.88 -9.65
CA ALA A 101 16.78 15.51 -9.24
C ALA A 101 16.07 16.16 -10.43
N GLN A 102 16.83 16.89 -11.26
CA GLN A 102 16.32 17.45 -12.51
C GLN A 102 15.82 16.36 -13.48
N LEU A 103 16.50 15.21 -13.55
CA LEU A 103 16.06 14.08 -14.36
C LEU A 103 14.67 13.59 -13.92
N MET A 104 14.44 13.42 -12.62
CA MET A 104 13.14 12.97 -12.10
C MET A 104 12.03 14.00 -12.37
N GLN A 105 12.33 15.30 -12.25
CA GLN A 105 11.38 16.37 -12.58
C GLN A 105 10.98 16.36 -14.07
N VAL A 106 11.90 16.00 -14.97
CA VAL A 106 11.59 15.87 -16.40
C VAL A 106 10.63 14.71 -16.63
N PHE A 107 10.88 13.54 -16.04
CA PHE A 107 9.97 12.39 -16.12
C PHE A 107 8.61 12.69 -15.49
N GLU A 108 8.60 13.36 -14.35
CA GLU A 108 7.37 13.78 -13.69
C GLU A 108 6.55 14.70 -14.59
N LYS A 109 7.15 15.78 -15.11
CA LYS A 109 6.48 16.72 -16.01
C LYS A 109 5.91 16.01 -17.24
N ASP A 110 6.69 15.11 -17.82
CA ASP A 110 6.31 14.38 -19.02
C ASP A 110 5.15 13.39 -18.76
N ALA A 111 5.13 12.71 -17.60
CA ALA A 111 4.00 11.90 -17.16
C ALA A 111 2.71 12.73 -17.03
N ILE A 112 2.85 13.91 -16.43
CA ILE A 112 1.76 14.86 -16.22
C ILE A 112 1.18 15.34 -17.55
N ASP A 113 2.03 15.77 -18.46
CA ASP A 113 1.63 16.35 -19.74
C ASP A 113 0.99 15.26 -20.61
N THR A 114 1.54 14.04 -20.62
CA THR A 114 0.97 12.89 -21.34
C THR A 114 -0.43 12.53 -20.83
N LEU A 115 -0.65 12.47 -19.51
CA LEU A 115 -1.97 12.20 -18.93
C LEU A 115 -2.99 13.31 -19.24
N ARG A 116 -2.54 14.58 -19.25
CA ARG A 116 -3.37 15.73 -19.57
C ARG A 116 -3.78 15.75 -21.05
N GLU A 117 -2.83 15.54 -21.95
CA GLU A 117 -3.05 15.55 -23.41
C GLU A 117 -4.00 14.45 -23.86
N ALA A 118 -3.98 13.29 -23.21
CA ALA A 118 -4.89 12.20 -23.51
C ALA A 118 -6.35 12.47 -23.10
N GLY A 119 -6.64 13.56 -22.38
CA GLY A 119 -7.96 13.82 -21.80
C GLY A 119 -8.38 12.77 -20.77
N GLN A 120 -7.42 11.98 -20.29
CA GLN A 120 -7.60 10.88 -19.34
C GLN A 120 -7.18 11.31 -17.93
N THR A 121 -7.33 12.58 -17.57
CA THR A 121 -7.21 12.99 -16.17
C THR A 121 -8.41 12.43 -15.42
N PRO A 122 -8.22 11.38 -14.60
CA PRO A 122 -9.35 10.79 -13.90
C PRO A 122 -9.97 11.83 -12.95
N PRO A 123 -11.30 11.79 -12.75
CA PRO A 123 -11.97 12.68 -11.80
C PRO A 123 -11.48 12.48 -10.36
N PHE A 124 -10.90 11.31 -10.07
CA PHE A 124 -10.32 10.94 -8.78
C PHE A 124 -8.84 10.58 -8.94
N PRO A 125 -8.01 10.78 -7.91
CA PRO A 125 -6.61 10.36 -7.93
C PRO A 125 -6.45 8.89 -8.36
N PRO A 126 -5.59 8.56 -9.33
CA PRO A 126 -5.45 7.18 -9.79
C PRO A 126 -4.78 6.29 -8.72
N ILE A 127 -4.92 4.98 -8.89
CA ILE A 127 -4.09 3.98 -8.21
C ILE A 127 -2.88 3.74 -9.12
N MET A 128 -1.66 3.94 -8.61
CA MET A 128 -0.44 3.77 -9.40
C MET A 128 0.27 2.46 -9.06
N ILE A 129 0.64 1.70 -10.09
CA ILE A 129 1.43 0.48 -9.99
C ILE A 129 2.67 0.64 -10.85
N THR A 130 3.84 0.48 -10.25
CA THR A 130 5.12 0.69 -10.94
C THR A 130 6.06 -0.48 -10.69
N ARG A 131 7.05 -0.66 -11.57
CA ARG A 131 8.02 -1.75 -11.45
C ARG A 131 9.45 -1.26 -11.60
N GLY A 132 10.37 -1.81 -10.80
CA GLY A 132 11.81 -1.57 -10.97
C GLY A 132 12.20 -0.11 -10.72
N PRO A 133 13.22 0.41 -11.42
CA PRO A 133 13.69 1.79 -11.26
C PRO A 133 12.65 2.88 -11.58
N ALA A 134 11.59 2.55 -12.33
CA ALA A 134 10.47 3.47 -12.57
C ALA A 134 9.73 3.86 -11.27
N SER A 135 9.93 3.10 -10.18
CA SER A 135 9.45 3.45 -8.84
C SER A 135 9.94 4.82 -8.35
N LEU A 136 11.12 5.26 -8.79
CA LEU A 136 11.65 6.59 -8.45
C LEU A 136 10.83 7.72 -9.07
N ILE A 137 10.33 7.49 -10.28
CA ILE A 137 9.45 8.43 -10.97
C ILE A 137 8.11 8.51 -10.22
N ALA A 138 7.58 7.37 -9.78
CA ALA A 138 6.34 7.35 -8.99
C ALA A 138 6.47 8.07 -7.66
N GLN A 139 7.57 7.88 -6.94
CA GLN A 139 7.86 8.61 -5.71
C GLN A 139 7.92 10.12 -5.97
N THR A 140 8.58 10.55 -7.05
CA THR A 140 8.64 11.97 -7.44
C THR A 140 7.27 12.50 -7.85
N TYR A 141 6.45 11.70 -8.53
CA TYR A 141 5.09 12.09 -8.91
C TYR A 141 4.20 12.32 -7.67
N VAL A 142 4.35 11.45 -6.65
CA VAL A 142 3.57 11.50 -5.42
C VAL A 142 3.85 12.73 -4.58
N SER A 143 5.09 13.24 -4.58
CA SER A 143 5.42 14.45 -3.82
C SER A 143 4.66 15.68 -4.32
N SER A 144 4.29 15.69 -5.61
CA SER A 144 3.54 16.79 -6.23
C SER A 144 2.04 16.54 -6.33
N ARG A 145 1.58 15.27 -6.32
CA ARG A 145 0.17 14.92 -6.56
C ARG A 145 -0.30 13.76 -5.69
N PRO A 146 -1.49 13.86 -5.08
CA PRO A 146 -2.05 12.76 -4.33
C PRO A 146 -2.37 11.57 -5.26
N LEU A 147 -2.20 10.36 -4.74
CA LEU A 147 -2.69 9.12 -5.32
C LEU A 147 -3.71 8.49 -4.39
N THR A 148 -4.60 7.65 -4.93
CA THR A 148 -5.51 6.85 -4.10
C THR A 148 -4.74 5.72 -3.40
N ALA A 149 -3.83 5.08 -4.13
CA ALA A 149 -2.92 4.08 -3.59
C ALA A 149 -1.67 3.96 -4.48
N LEU A 150 -0.56 3.51 -3.91
CA LEU A 150 0.70 3.28 -4.63
C LEU A 150 1.20 1.86 -4.38
N GLN A 151 1.52 1.14 -5.46
CA GLN A 151 2.21 -0.13 -5.39
C GLN A 151 3.54 -0.09 -6.14
N LEU A 152 4.61 -0.44 -5.43
CA LEU A 152 5.95 -0.59 -5.99
C LEU A 152 6.29 -2.07 -6.09
N VAL A 153 6.53 -2.55 -7.31
CA VAL A 153 6.95 -3.92 -7.60
C VAL A 153 8.45 -3.90 -7.86
N ASP A 154 9.22 -4.66 -7.07
CA ASP A 154 10.68 -4.72 -7.19
C ASP A 154 11.36 -3.33 -7.23
N PRO A 155 11.06 -2.41 -6.28
CA PRO A 155 11.73 -1.12 -6.26
C PRO A 155 13.24 -1.27 -6.03
N PRO A 156 14.06 -0.27 -6.40
CA PRO A 156 15.45 -0.25 -6.00
C PRO A 156 15.58 -0.24 -4.47
N ILE A 157 16.56 -0.98 -3.94
CA ILE A 157 16.80 -1.09 -2.49
C ILE A 157 17.03 0.29 -1.86
N ASN A 158 17.91 1.08 -2.47
CA ASN A 158 18.10 2.49 -2.19
C ASN A 158 18.76 3.17 -3.40
N ASN A 159 18.73 4.50 -3.43
CA ASN A 159 19.25 5.28 -4.56
C ASN A 159 20.76 5.09 -4.75
N ALA A 160 21.52 4.98 -3.66
CA ALA A 160 22.96 4.77 -3.70
C ALA A 160 23.36 3.41 -4.28
N TYR A 161 22.59 2.37 -3.97
CA TYR A 161 22.78 1.00 -4.43
C TYR A 161 22.40 0.89 -5.90
N LEU A 162 21.28 1.49 -6.32
CA LEU A 162 20.91 1.58 -7.73
C LEU A 162 22.02 2.27 -8.53
N ARG A 163 22.58 3.38 -8.03
CA ARG A 163 23.70 4.06 -8.69
C ARG A 163 24.94 3.19 -8.81
N LYS A 164 25.24 2.38 -7.78
CA LYS A 164 26.37 1.45 -7.79
C LYS A 164 26.18 0.33 -8.82
N GLU A 165 24.98 -0.22 -8.92
CA GLU A 165 24.68 -1.31 -9.87
C GLU A 165 24.50 -0.81 -11.31
N GLN A 166 23.83 0.32 -11.48
CA GLN A 166 23.43 0.88 -12.78
C GLN A 166 23.79 2.38 -12.85
N PRO A 167 25.08 2.72 -13.00
CA PRO A 167 25.53 4.12 -13.01
C PRO A 167 24.97 4.96 -14.15
N HIS A 168 24.47 4.33 -15.22
CA HIS A 168 23.91 4.99 -16.38
C HIS A 168 22.48 5.52 -16.15
N LEU A 169 21.77 5.00 -15.13
CA LEU A 169 20.39 5.43 -14.85
C LEU A 169 20.33 6.75 -14.07
N LEU A 170 21.29 6.98 -13.18
CA LEU A 170 21.33 8.16 -12.30
C LEU A 170 22.64 8.93 -12.51
N PRO A 171 22.59 10.14 -13.13
CA PRO A 171 23.78 10.93 -13.42
C PRO A 171 24.42 11.55 -12.16
N GLY A 172 23.72 11.59 -11.03
CA GLY A 172 24.15 12.18 -9.77
C GLY A 172 23.57 11.49 -8.53
N ASP A 173 23.83 12.05 -7.35
CA ASP A 173 23.20 11.59 -6.12
C ASP A 173 21.75 12.07 -6.05
N LEU A 174 20.85 11.16 -5.68
CA LEU A 174 19.43 11.45 -5.49
C LEU A 174 19.09 11.19 -4.02
N ALA A 175 18.53 12.20 -3.35
CA ALA A 175 18.08 12.08 -1.97
C ALA A 175 17.02 10.96 -1.85
N GLU A 176 17.03 10.25 -0.71
CA GLU A 176 15.96 9.29 -0.41
C GLU A 176 14.65 10.05 -0.15
N PHE A 177 13.54 9.37 -0.42
CA PHE A 177 12.21 9.94 -0.29
C PHE A 177 11.83 10.12 1.19
N ASP A 178 11.53 11.36 1.58
CA ASP A 178 11.32 11.77 2.99
C ASP A 178 9.90 12.30 3.28
N PHE A 179 8.95 12.07 2.38
CA PHE A 179 7.58 12.59 2.50
C PHE A 179 6.65 11.67 3.32
N GLU A 180 5.78 12.29 4.13
CA GLU A 180 4.74 11.59 4.90
C GLU A 180 3.58 11.15 4.01
N ILE A 181 3.52 9.85 3.71
CA ILE A 181 2.53 9.32 2.78
C ILE A 181 1.16 9.22 3.46
N THR A 182 0.17 9.93 2.91
CA THR A 182 -1.20 10.02 3.47
C THR A 182 -2.17 8.96 2.94
N PHE A 183 -1.71 8.07 2.05
CA PHE A 183 -2.51 7.05 1.38
C PHE A 183 -1.83 5.66 1.48
N PRO A 184 -2.56 4.56 1.23
CA PRO A 184 -2.00 3.21 1.30
C PRO A 184 -0.85 3.00 0.30
N VAL A 185 0.30 2.55 0.81
CA VAL A 185 1.46 2.15 -0.01
C VAL A 185 1.80 0.70 0.24
N ARG A 186 2.06 -0.02 -0.84
CA ARG A 186 2.49 -1.42 -0.80
C ARG A 186 3.75 -1.62 -1.61
N VAL A 187 4.70 -2.35 -1.03
CA VAL A 187 5.89 -2.80 -1.74
C VAL A 187 5.90 -4.31 -1.83
N VAL A 188 6.15 -4.80 -3.04
CA VAL A 188 6.05 -6.22 -3.37
C VAL A 188 7.30 -6.64 -4.10
N TRP A 189 7.80 -7.84 -3.76
CA TRP A 189 9.00 -8.40 -4.36
C TRP A 189 8.68 -9.68 -5.13
N SER A 190 9.11 -9.76 -6.39
CA SER A 190 9.05 -10.97 -7.17
C SER A 190 10.10 -11.97 -6.69
N GLN A 191 9.79 -13.26 -6.81
CA GLN A 191 10.73 -14.31 -6.42
C GLN A 191 12.03 -14.27 -7.23
N ALA A 192 11.95 -13.86 -8.50
CA ALA A 192 13.13 -13.71 -9.37
C ALA A 192 14.08 -12.62 -8.86
N GLU A 193 13.53 -11.48 -8.43
CA GLU A 193 14.31 -10.38 -7.88
C GLU A 193 14.97 -10.76 -6.55
N LEU A 194 14.24 -11.45 -5.66
CA LEU A 194 14.79 -11.94 -4.40
C LEU A 194 15.94 -12.92 -4.61
N GLN A 195 15.86 -13.79 -5.62
CA GLN A 195 16.94 -14.71 -5.98
C GLN A 195 18.18 -13.96 -6.48
N ARG A 196 17.99 -12.94 -7.33
CA ARG A 196 19.09 -12.08 -7.80
C ARG A 196 19.81 -11.41 -6.64
N GLN A 197 19.06 -10.82 -5.71
CA GLN A 197 19.62 -10.16 -4.52
C GLN A 197 20.37 -11.15 -3.61
N GLN A 198 19.85 -12.37 -3.47
CA GLN A 198 20.52 -13.43 -2.72
C GLN A 198 21.87 -13.80 -3.35
N GLN A 199 21.95 -13.88 -4.69
CA GLN A 199 23.20 -14.15 -5.40
C GLN A 199 24.22 -13.02 -5.23
N GLN A 200 23.74 -11.76 -5.20
CA GLN A 200 24.57 -10.57 -4.97
C GLN A 200 24.96 -10.38 -3.49
N SER A 201 24.56 -11.30 -2.60
CA SER A 201 24.82 -11.24 -1.16
C SER A 201 24.30 -9.95 -0.52
N VAL A 202 23.19 -9.40 -1.03
CA VAL A 202 22.53 -8.25 -0.43
C VAL A 202 22.04 -8.65 0.97
N PRO A 203 22.40 -7.90 2.03
CA PRO A 203 21.94 -8.20 3.37
C PRO A 203 20.42 -8.14 3.44
N TRP A 204 19.83 -9.14 4.09
CA TRP A 204 18.37 -9.29 4.14
C TRP A 204 17.67 -8.03 4.66
N TYR A 205 18.27 -7.21 5.52
CA TYR A 205 17.69 -5.97 6.06
C TYR A 205 17.71 -4.77 5.11
N GLY A 206 18.59 -4.76 4.09
CA GLY A 206 18.68 -3.63 3.15
C GLY A 206 17.41 -3.49 2.31
N VAL A 207 16.81 -4.61 1.95
CA VAL A 207 15.65 -4.75 1.05
C VAL A 207 14.33 -4.25 1.68
N HIS A 208 14.31 -3.88 2.96
CA HIS A 208 13.08 -3.79 3.78
C HIS A 208 12.66 -2.37 4.14
N ARG A 209 13.41 -1.35 3.73
CA ARG A 209 13.11 0.01 4.13
C ARG A 209 12.04 0.64 3.23
N ILE A 210 10.79 0.40 3.58
CA ILE A 210 9.83 1.51 3.57
C ILE A 210 9.69 1.89 5.03
N GLU A 211 10.38 2.95 5.45
CA GLU A 211 10.26 3.43 6.82
C GLU A 211 8.84 3.95 7.05
N HIS A 212 7.95 3.06 7.48
CA HIS A 212 6.71 3.44 8.13
C HIS A 212 6.27 2.46 9.23
N GLU A 213 7.16 1.61 9.73
CA GLU A 213 6.94 0.81 10.92
C GLU A 213 7.98 1.16 11.99
N ARG A 214 7.49 1.56 13.17
CA ARG A 214 8.30 1.97 14.30
C ARG A 214 9.17 0.81 14.75
N GLU A 215 10.43 1.09 15.10
CA GLU A 215 11.45 0.12 15.55
C GLU A 215 10.99 -0.83 16.69
N GLU A 216 9.89 -0.53 17.39
CA GLU A 216 9.33 -1.41 18.43
C GLU A 216 8.56 -2.63 17.89
N GLU A 217 8.17 -2.65 16.61
CA GLU A 217 7.58 -3.81 15.90
C GLU A 217 8.61 -4.58 15.03
N ALA A 218 9.84 -4.06 14.90
CA ALA A 218 10.90 -4.59 14.02
C ALA A 218 11.48 -5.97 14.42
N ASP A 219 10.99 -6.56 15.52
CA ASP A 219 11.35 -7.92 15.97
C ASP A 219 10.34 -8.98 15.47
N GLU A 220 9.28 -8.54 14.78
CA GLU A 220 8.47 -9.37 13.89
C GLU A 220 9.15 -9.39 12.53
N SER A 221 9.27 -10.57 11.92
CA SER A 221 9.71 -10.64 10.52
C SER A 221 8.75 -9.79 9.71
N LEU A 222 9.20 -8.65 9.20
CA LEU A 222 8.49 -7.86 8.19
C LEU A 222 7.94 -8.83 7.15
N ASP A 223 6.63 -9.05 7.17
CA ASP A 223 5.96 -9.97 6.25
C ASP A 223 6.07 -9.33 4.86
N ARG A 224 7.09 -9.77 4.11
CA ARG A 224 7.32 -9.32 2.73
C ARG A 224 6.13 -9.77 1.90
N TYR A 225 5.51 -8.84 1.18
CA TYR A 225 4.63 -9.23 0.11
C TYR A 225 5.49 -9.79 -1.01
N THR A 226 5.38 -11.10 -1.25
CA THR A 226 6.07 -11.77 -2.34
C THR A 226 5.09 -12.53 -3.20
N PHE A 227 5.39 -12.63 -4.49
CA PHE A 227 4.67 -13.51 -5.39
C PHE A 227 5.66 -14.29 -6.26
N VAL A 228 5.26 -15.51 -6.63
CA VAL A 228 6.04 -16.39 -7.49
C VAL A 228 5.69 -16.16 -8.95
N GLU A 229 4.39 -16.05 -9.24
CA GLU A 229 3.85 -15.82 -10.57
C GLU A 229 3.13 -14.48 -10.63
N ASP A 230 3.22 -13.77 -11.76
CA ASP A 230 2.59 -12.46 -11.93
C ASP A 230 1.07 -12.51 -11.71
N LYS A 231 0.42 -13.61 -12.07
CA LYS A 231 -1.02 -13.83 -11.82
C LYS A 231 -1.36 -13.82 -10.33
N GLN A 232 -0.56 -14.49 -9.50
CA GLN A 232 -0.72 -14.46 -8.04
C GLN A 232 -0.47 -13.05 -7.48
N GLY A 233 0.49 -12.33 -8.09
CA GLY A 233 0.74 -10.93 -7.79
C GLY A 233 -0.49 -10.04 -8.06
N ALA A 234 -1.17 -10.24 -9.19
CA ALA A 234 -2.38 -9.51 -9.56
C ALA A 234 -3.56 -9.84 -8.61
N GLU A 235 -3.80 -11.11 -8.31
CA GLU A 235 -4.82 -11.55 -7.33
C GLU A 235 -4.55 -10.95 -5.94
N SER A 236 -3.31 -11.03 -5.46
CA SER A 236 -2.93 -10.46 -4.19
C SER A 236 -3.04 -8.93 -4.17
N THR A 237 -2.82 -8.27 -5.32
CA THR A 237 -3.00 -6.82 -5.46
C THR A 237 -4.47 -6.44 -5.39
N GLN A 238 -5.35 -7.22 -6.02
CA GLN A 238 -6.79 -7.01 -5.92
C GLN A 238 -7.27 -7.16 -4.47
N ASP A 239 -6.88 -8.23 -3.77
CA ASP A 239 -7.25 -8.43 -2.36
C ASP A 239 -6.82 -7.25 -1.48
N TRP A 240 -5.65 -6.67 -1.77
CA TRP A 240 -5.16 -5.48 -1.08
C TRP A 240 -5.98 -4.23 -1.40
N LEU A 241 -6.30 -3.99 -2.68
CA LEU A 241 -7.15 -2.87 -3.08
C LEU A 241 -8.54 -2.96 -2.43
N GLU A 242 -9.15 -4.14 -2.42
CA GLU A 242 -10.47 -4.34 -1.80
C GLU A 242 -10.46 -4.17 -0.27
N SER A 243 -9.33 -4.46 0.39
CA SER A 243 -9.21 -4.39 1.86
C SER A 243 -8.72 -3.06 2.42
N GLU A 244 -7.87 -2.33 1.70
CA GLU A 244 -7.29 -1.05 2.14
C GLU A 244 -7.92 0.17 1.44
N VAL A 245 -8.34 0.04 0.17
CA VAL A 245 -8.95 1.14 -0.61
C VAL A 245 -10.48 1.14 -0.48
N GLY A 246 -11.06 0.06 0.05
CA GLY A 246 -12.49 -0.05 0.36
C GLY A 246 -13.36 -0.27 -0.88
N VAL A 247 -14.46 -0.99 -0.69
CA VAL A 247 -15.54 -1.04 -1.66
C VAL A 247 -16.15 0.37 -1.72
N PHE A 248 -16.12 1.00 -2.90
CA PHE A 248 -16.62 2.34 -3.24
C PHE A 248 -18.07 2.71 -2.82
N GLU A 249 -18.76 1.97 -1.94
CA GLU A 249 -20.04 2.40 -1.37
C GLU A 249 -19.90 3.65 -0.49
N ASP A 250 -18.78 3.85 0.21
CA ASP A 250 -18.62 5.00 1.14
C ASP A 250 -18.24 6.33 0.45
N VAL A 251 -17.75 6.30 -0.80
CA VAL A 251 -17.27 7.53 -1.48
C VAL A 251 -18.43 8.29 -2.15
N VAL A 252 -19.50 7.60 -2.55
CA VAL A 252 -20.70 8.24 -3.11
C VAL A 252 -21.45 9.01 -2.01
N GLU A 253 -21.49 8.48 -0.78
CA GLU A 253 -22.09 9.18 0.36
C GLU A 253 -21.30 10.44 0.76
N GLN A 254 -19.96 10.43 0.67
CA GLN A 254 -19.15 11.62 0.99
C GLN A 254 -19.21 12.73 -0.06
N ALA A 255 -19.47 12.40 -1.33
CA ALA A 255 -19.63 13.39 -2.40
C ALA A 255 -21.02 14.06 -2.37
N GLU A 256 -22.07 13.33 -1.98
CA GLU A 256 -23.42 13.88 -1.83
C GLU A 256 -23.56 14.76 -0.57
N LEU A 257 -22.72 14.59 0.45
CA LEU A 257 -22.70 15.44 1.66
C LEU A 257 -22.06 16.83 1.48
N CYS A 258 -21.45 17.12 0.33
CA CYS A 258 -20.81 18.42 0.06
C CYS A 258 -21.69 19.41 -0.73
N GLN A 259 -22.94 19.07 -1.03
CA GLN A 259 -23.91 19.99 -1.63
C GLN A 259 -25.03 20.27 -0.62
N GLU A 260 -24.90 21.38 0.10
CA GLU A 260 -25.98 21.95 0.91
C GLU A 260 -27.24 22.12 0.06
N PRO A 261 -28.41 21.54 0.42
CA PRO A 261 -29.67 21.98 -0.11
C PRO A 261 -30.25 23.03 0.86
N ASP A 262 -30.20 24.29 0.44
CA ASP A 262 -31.05 25.32 0.99
C ASP A 262 -32.52 24.93 0.81
N SER A 263 -33.18 24.70 1.94
CA SER A 263 -34.60 24.93 2.21
C SER A 263 -35.68 24.04 1.57
N ALA A 264 -36.65 23.73 2.44
CA ALA A 264 -38.05 23.39 2.19
C ALA A 264 -38.42 21.93 1.84
N SER A 265 -38.89 21.23 2.88
CA SER A 265 -40.07 20.36 2.92
C SER A 265 -40.32 19.39 1.75
N ALA A 266 -40.14 18.09 2.02
CA ALA A 266 -41.15 17.07 1.71
C ALA A 266 -40.84 15.76 2.44
N SER A 267 -41.88 15.22 3.06
CA SER A 267 -41.97 13.87 3.62
C SER A 267 -41.67 12.78 2.59
N PHE A 268 -40.87 11.78 2.95
CA PHE A 268 -41.03 10.45 2.38
C PHE A 268 -40.95 9.38 3.47
N ALA A 269 -42.03 8.62 3.57
CA ALA A 269 -42.28 7.62 4.59
C ALA A 269 -41.57 6.29 4.28
N SER A 270 -41.04 5.70 5.34
CA SER A 270 -40.87 4.28 5.66
C SER A 270 -40.73 3.23 4.54
N ARG A 271 -39.65 2.44 4.66
CA ARG A 271 -39.75 0.98 4.52
C ARG A 271 -39.12 0.31 5.74
N SER A 272 -39.98 -0.31 6.55
CA SER A 272 -39.63 -1.02 7.77
C SER A 272 -39.14 -2.44 7.46
N SER A 273 -38.07 -2.86 8.14
CA SER A 273 -38.00 -4.21 8.72
C SER A 273 -37.17 -4.14 10.01
N LYS A 274 -37.89 -4.17 11.13
CA LYS A 274 -37.39 -4.25 12.49
C LYS A 274 -36.34 -5.36 12.64
N THR A 275 -35.11 -4.96 12.95
CA THR A 275 -34.33 -5.66 13.97
C THR A 275 -34.00 -4.59 15.00
N GLU A 276 -34.74 -4.54 16.11
CA GLU A 276 -34.40 -3.67 17.23
C GLU A 276 -33.07 -4.17 17.80
N LEU A 277 -31.96 -3.63 17.29
CA LEU A 277 -30.64 -3.78 17.91
C LEU A 277 -30.73 -3.05 19.25
N HIS A 278 -30.86 -3.82 20.33
CA HIS A 278 -30.90 -3.30 21.70
C HIS A 278 -29.52 -2.75 22.07
N LEU A 279 -29.24 -1.51 21.65
CA LEU A 279 -28.04 -0.79 22.00
C LEU A 279 -28.05 -0.49 23.51
N PRO A 280 -26.91 -0.62 24.22
CA PRO A 280 -26.85 -0.36 25.65
C PRO A 280 -27.22 1.09 26.01
N ASP A 281 -27.92 1.31 27.12
CA ASP A 281 -28.39 2.64 27.56
C ASP A 281 -27.26 3.68 27.66
N TRP A 282 -26.07 3.25 28.11
CA TRP A 282 -24.89 4.12 28.21
C TRP A 282 -24.37 4.58 26.84
N PHE A 283 -24.59 3.78 25.79
CA PHE A 283 -24.17 4.12 24.43
C PHE A 283 -25.10 5.19 23.83
N THR A 284 -26.40 5.09 24.10
CA THR A 284 -27.41 6.05 23.63
C THR A 284 -27.42 7.36 24.44
N ALA A 285 -27.03 7.31 25.71
CA ALA A 285 -27.02 8.49 26.60
C ALA A 285 -25.81 9.42 26.39
N GLY A 286 -24.69 8.92 25.86
CA GLY A 286 -23.47 9.69 25.63
C GLY A 286 -23.23 10.04 24.16
N THR A 287 -22.11 10.73 23.88
CA THR A 287 -21.71 11.12 22.51
C THR A 287 -20.91 10.00 21.81
N TYR A 288 -21.36 8.75 21.91
CA TYR A 288 -20.65 7.60 21.35
C TYR A 288 -21.12 7.33 19.92
N THR A 289 -20.17 7.23 18.99
CA THR A 289 -20.45 6.86 17.60
C THR A 289 -19.57 5.68 17.18
N LEU A 290 -20.16 4.69 16.53
CA LEU A 290 -19.43 3.61 15.89
C LEU A 290 -18.88 4.11 14.55
N GLN A 291 -17.58 3.93 14.35
CA GLN A 291 -16.90 4.22 13.09
C GLN A 291 -16.50 2.88 12.44
N PRO A 292 -17.37 2.26 11.64
CA PRO A 292 -17.02 1.04 10.92
C PRO A 292 -15.92 1.37 9.90
N GLY A 293 -14.68 0.95 10.19
CA GLY A 293 -13.53 1.14 9.29
C GLY A 293 -12.27 1.65 9.99
N SER A 294 -12.39 2.35 11.12
CA SER A 294 -11.22 2.86 11.83
C SER A 294 -10.55 1.78 12.69
N ARG A 295 -9.44 1.19 12.19
CA ARG A 295 -8.64 0.18 12.93
C ARG A 295 -8.01 0.70 14.23
N LYS A 296 -7.91 2.04 14.38
CA LYS A 296 -7.32 2.68 15.56
C LYS A 296 -8.39 3.07 16.60
N TYR A 297 -9.53 3.63 16.18
CA TYR A 297 -10.57 4.13 17.08
C TYR A 297 -11.98 3.77 16.58
N PRO A 298 -12.37 2.50 16.63
CA PRO A 298 -13.65 2.02 16.07
C PRO A 298 -14.89 2.57 16.79
N LEU A 299 -14.71 3.10 17.99
CA LEU A 299 -15.75 3.78 18.77
C LEU A 299 -15.21 5.12 19.29
N THR A 300 -15.91 6.20 18.98
CA THR A 300 -15.60 7.55 19.47
C THR A 300 -15.86 7.61 20.97
N LEU A 301 -14.84 7.97 21.74
CA LEU A 301 -14.93 8.05 23.20
C LEU A 301 -15.35 9.45 23.65
N ASP A 302 -16.33 9.54 24.54
CA ASP A 302 -16.62 10.78 25.26
C ASP A 302 -15.63 10.93 26.44
N GLU A 303 -14.89 12.05 26.48
CA GLU A 303 -13.91 12.30 27.55
C GLU A 303 -14.58 12.53 28.92
N ARG A 304 -15.86 12.90 28.95
CA ARG A 304 -16.61 13.16 30.20
C ARG A 304 -16.88 11.87 30.99
N ASP A 305 -16.98 10.76 30.29
CA ASP A 305 -17.29 9.44 30.86
C ASP A 305 -16.03 8.62 31.18
N LEU A 306 -14.86 9.23 31.02
CA LEU A 306 -13.56 8.60 31.26
C LEU A 306 -12.87 9.18 32.49
N ALA A 307 -12.62 8.31 33.47
CA ALA A 307 -11.77 8.61 34.62
C ALA A 307 -10.35 8.09 34.39
N GLU A 308 -9.41 9.03 34.28
CA GLU A 308 -7.98 8.74 34.09
C GLU A 308 -7.21 8.77 35.42
N LYS A 309 -6.37 7.76 35.66
CA LYS A 309 -5.48 7.67 36.82
C LYS A 309 -4.08 7.23 36.39
N PHE A 310 -3.06 7.88 36.97
CA PHE A 310 -1.68 7.48 36.80
C PHE A 310 -1.22 6.62 37.97
N ILE A 311 -0.79 5.40 37.68
CA ILE A 311 -0.29 4.46 38.67
C ILE A 311 1.20 4.19 38.43
N ARG A 312 1.88 3.70 39.46
CA ARG A 312 3.27 3.22 39.30
C ARG A 312 3.27 1.90 38.54
N GLY A 313 4.23 1.74 37.64
CA GLY A 313 4.34 0.52 36.84
C GLY A 313 4.69 -0.69 37.72
N SER A 314 4.30 -1.88 37.28
CA SER A 314 4.66 -3.15 37.92
C SER A 314 5.43 -4.02 36.94
N GLY A 315 6.52 -4.65 37.38
CA GLY A 315 7.30 -5.58 36.57
C GLY A 315 8.83 -5.44 36.70
N PRO A 316 9.61 -6.33 36.05
CA PRO A 316 11.06 -6.29 36.04
C PRO A 316 11.55 -5.15 35.16
N GLY A 317 11.67 -3.96 35.74
CA GLY A 317 12.44 -2.88 35.12
C GLY A 317 13.09 -2.02 36.17
N GLY A 318 14.14 -1.32 35.76
CA GLY A 318 15.05 -0.61 36.66
C GLY A 318 14.39 0.50 37.49
N GLN A 319 15.22 1.32 38.14
CA GLN A 319 14.77 2.36 39.07
C GLN A 319 13.69 3.31 38.52
N ALA A 320 13.64 3.50 37.20
CA ALA A 320 12.65 4.36 36.53
C ALA A 320 11.20 3.87 36.69
N ILE A 321 10.94 2.56 36.67
CA ILE A 321 9.56 2.01 36.77
C ILE A 321 8.98 2.21 38.17
N ASN A 322 9.82 2.06 39.20
CA ASN A 322 9.40 2.19 40.59
C ASN A 322 9.21 3.65 41.03
N LYS A 323 9.91 4.60 40.38
CA LYS A 323 9.88 6.03 40.72
C LYS A 323 8.85 6.82 39.91
N LEU A 324 8.64 6.49 38.63
CA LEU A 324 7.83 7.28 37.72
C LEU A 324 6.43 6.66 37.52
N SER A 325 5.37 7.45 37.70
CA SER A 325 3.97 7.02 37.50
C SER A 325 3.57 7.10 36.02
N THR A 326 4.21 6.29 35.18
CA THR A 326 3.99 6.28 33.72
C THR A 326 2.89 5.34 33.26
N ASN A 327 2.39 4.45 34.14
CA ASN A 327 1.31 3.52 33.82
C ASN A 327 -0.03 4.26 33.91
N VAL A 328 -0.80 4.21 32.83
CA VAL A 328 -2.11 4.87 32.72
C VAL A 328 -3.21 3.84 32.91
N GLN A 329 -4.06 4.09 33.91
CA GLN A 329 -5.31 3.37 34.13
C GLN A 329 -6.47 4.26 33.69
N LEU A 330 -7.24 3.79 32.71
CA LEU A 330 -8.42 4.46 32.20
C LEU A 330 -9.65 3.65 32.60
N THR A 331 -10.62 4.31 33.24
CA THR A 331 -11.89 3.70 33.67
C THR A 331 -13.05 4.37 32.97
N HIS A 332 -13.89 3.59 32.32
CA HIS A 332 -15.15 4.07 31.76
C HIS A 332 -16.23 4.03 32.84
N LEU A 333 -16.77 5.19 33.21
CA LEU A 333 -17.69 5.34 34.33
C LEU A 333 -19.01 4.59 34.13
N PRO A 334 -19.71 4.67 32.97
CA PRO A 334 -21.03 4.08 32.86
C PRO A 334 -21.00 2.56 32.66
N THR A 335 -19.91 1.98 32.14
CA THR A 335 -19.77 0.51 32.01
C THR A 335 -18.93 -0.13 33.12
N GLY A 336 -18.22 0.67 33.92
CA GLY A 336 -17.26 0.18 34.91
C GLY A 336 -16.01 -0.50 34.32
N THR A 337 -15.81 -0.44 33.00
CA THR A 337 -14.69 -1.10 32.30
C THR A 337 -13.37 -0.41 32.63
N LYS A 338 -12.35 -1.17 33.01
CA LYS A 338 -11.02 -0.67 33.37
C LYS A 338 -9.96 -1.19 32.41
N VAL A 339 -9.17 -0.30 31.84
CA VAL A 339 -8.05 -0.61 30.94
C VAL A 339 -6.78 -0.03 31.54
N THR A 340 -5.69 -0.82 31.52
CA THR A 340 -4.36 -0.36 31.94
C THR A 340 -3.37 -0.46 30.78
N CYS A 341 -2.46 0.51 30.68
CA CYS A 341 -1.44 0.55 29.65
C CYS A 341 -0.08 0.98 30.24
N GLN A 342 0.93 0.13 30.01
CA GLN A 342 2.32 0.30 30.44
C GLN A 342 3.25 -0.22 29.34
N GLU A 343 3.05 0.25 28.09
CA GLU A 343 3.86 -0.19 26.95
C GLU A 343 5.15 0.61 26.83
N THR A 344 5.09 1.93 27.00
CA THR A 344 6.22 2.84 26.77
C THR A 344 6.69 3.52 28.05
N ARG A 345 7.89 4.11 28.01
CA ARG A 345 8.42 4.97 29.09
C ARG A 345 7.75 6.35 29.16
N SER A 346 6.96 6.73 28.14
CA SER A 346 6.30 8.05 28.06
C SER A 346 4.85 7.96 28.55
N ARG A 347 4.47 8.89 29.43
CA ARG A 347 3.11 8.97 29.99
C ARG A 347 2.09 9.30 28.91
N ASP A 348 2.37 10.28 28.05
CA ASP A 348 1.41 10.78 27.07
C ASP A 348 1.16 9.74 25.97
N ARG A 349 2.20 8.97 25.61
CA ARG A 349 2.05 7.85 24.67
C ARG A 349 1.23 6.71 25.28
N ASN A 350 1.45 6.37 26.55
CA ASN A 350 0.62 5.39 27.26
C ASN A 350 -0.85 5.86 27.39
N ARG A 351 -1.08 7.17 27.50
CA ARG A 351 -2.42 7.78 27.55
C ARG A 351 -3.18 7.58 26.25
N GLU A 352 -2.54 7.83 25.11
CA GLU A 352 -3.10 7.60 23.78
C GLU A 352 -3.41 6.10 23.55
N LEU A 353 -2.47 5.23 23.89
CA LEU A 353 -2.65 3.77 23.78
C LEU A 353 -3.77 3.24 24.69
N ALA A 354 -3.92 3.79 25.90
CA ALA A 354 -5.01 3.45 26.81
C ALA A 354 -6.38 3.81 26.22
N ARG A 355 -6.52 5.00 25.60
CA ARG A 355 -7.76 5.40 24.89
C ARG A 355 -8.05 4.49 23.71
N ARG A 356 -7.04 4.17 22.90
CA ARG A 356 -7.16 3.23 21.78
C ARG A 356 -7.72 1.87 22.24
N ARG A 357 -7.15 1.32 23.31
CA ARG A 357 -7.60 0.05 23.91
C ARG A 357 -9.01 0.15 24.51
N MET A 358 -9.37 1.29 25.11
CA MET A 358 -10.70 1.52 25.65
C MET A 358 -11.76 1.53 24.53
N SER A 359 -11.50 2.25 23.44
CA SER A 359 -12.37 2.30 22.25
C SER A 359 -12.67 0.90 21.71
N LEU A 360 -11.63 0.08 21.52
CA LEU A 360 -11.76 -1.33 21.10
C LEU A 360 -12.56 -2.18 22.09
N THR A 361 -12.41 -1.94 23.39
CA THR A 361 -13.10 -2.73 24.42
C THR A 361 -14.58 -2.37 24.49
N LEU A 362 -14.92 -1.09 24.40
CA LEU A 362 -16.30 -0.61 24.39
C LEU A 362 -17.04 -1.03 23.12
N GLU A 363 -16.37 -1.00 21.96
CA GLU A 363 -16.96 -1.51 20.70
C GLU A 363 -17.42 -2.97 20.85
N LYS A 364 -16.60 -3.82 21.47
CA LYS A 364 -16.96 -5.23 21.73
C LYS A 364 -18.18 -5.37 22.63
N LEU A 365 -18.29 -4.50 23.65
CA LEU A 365 -19.44 -4.50 24.54
C LEU A 365 -20.73 -4.07 23.84
N VAL A 366 -20.65 -3.15 22.88
CA VAL A 366 -21.80 -2.73 22.06
C VAL A 366 -22.21 -3.82 21.06
N ARG A 367 -21.24 -4.55 20.46
CA ARG A 367 -21.50 -5.58 19.45
C ARG A 367 -21.86 -6.97 20.02
N GLY A 368 -21.61 -7.23 21.31
CA GLY A 368 -21.93 -8.49 21.98
C GLY A 368 -20.98 -9.67 21.65
N GLU A 369 -20.99 -10.72 22.49
CA GLU A 369 -20.06 -11.87 22.41
C GLU A 369 -20.23 -12.79 21.17
N SER A 370 -21.31 -12.66 20.41
CA SER A 370 -21.57 -13.49 19.21
C SER A 370 -20.80 -13.02 17.97
N GLY A 371 -20.22 -11.83 18.01
CA GLY A 371 -19.44 -11.24 16.93
C GLY A 371 -17.95 -11.19 17.27
N GLY A 372 -17.35 -12.31 17.66
CA GLY A 372 -15.88 -12.41 17.78
C GLY A 372 -15.26 -12.05 16.43
N SER A 373 -14.89 -10.78 16.26
CA SER A 373 -14.38 -10.24 15.01
C SER A 373 -13.27 -11.15 14.49
N ARG A 374 -13.20 -11.34 13.16
CA ARG A 374 -12.05 -12.05 12.52
C ARG A 374 -10.70 -11.56 13.07
N ILE A 375 -10.67 -10.28 13.45
CA ILE A 375 -9.58 -9.57 14.11
C ILE A 375 -9.23 -10.17 15.48
N ASP A 376 -10.20 -10.49 16.35
CA ASP A 376 -9.93 -11.12 17.65
C ASP A 376 -9.42 -12.55 17.52
N ARG A 377 -9.93 -13.31 16.54
CA ARG A 377 -9.37 -14.63 16.23
C ARG A 377 -7.94 -14.53 15.70
N GLN A 378 -7.59 -13.46 14.98
CA GLN A 378 -6.22 -13.21 14.51
C GLN A 378 -5.31 -12.81 15.67
N ILE A 379 -5.73 -11.87 16.52
CA ILE A 379 -4.98 -11.43 17.70
C ILE A 379 -4.77 -12.60 18.69
N GLU A 380 -5.79 -13.43 18.93
CA GLU A 380 -5.69 -14.62 19.79
C GLU A 380 -4.78 -15.70 19.17
N LYS A 381 -4.86 -15.92 17.84
CA LYS A 381 -3.95 -16.82 17.11
C LYS A 381 -2.50 -16.32 17.18
N GLU A 382 -2.27 -15.02 17.05
CA GLU A 382 -0.95 -14.40 17.17
C GLU A 382 -0.40 -14.51 18.58
N ARG A 383 -1.21 -14.24 19.61
CA ARG A 383 -0.83 -14.44 21.02
C ARG A 383 -0.45 -15.90 21.30
N LYS A 384 -1.20 -16.87 20.77
CA LYS A 384 -0.88 -18.31 20.88
C LYS A 384 0.41 -18.68 20.12
N ARG A 385 0.62 -18.12 18.92
CA ARG A 385 1.85 -18.31 18.14
C ARG A 385 3.08 -17.76 18.88
N LYS A 386 2.98 -16.55 19.46
CA LYS A 386 4.04 -15.92 20.28
C LYS A 386 4.34 -16.76 21.53
N MET A 387 3.32 -17.24 22.24
CA MET A 387 3.51 -18.15 23.38
C MET A 387 4.21 -19.46 22.99
N ASN A 388 3.78 -20.10 21.89
CA ASN A 388 4.37 -21.36 21.42
C ASN A 388 5.82 -21.17 20.96
N LYS A 389 6.15 -20.05 20.31
CA LYS A 389 7.52 -19.69 19.91
C LYS A 389 8.42 -19.51 21.15
N LYS A 390 7.94 -18.78 22.17
CA LYS A 390 8.65 -18.58 23.44
C LYS A 390 8.87 -19.91 24.19
N LYS A 391 7.88 -20.80 24.20
CA LYS A 391 7.99 -22.15 24.79
C LYS A 391 9.01 -23.01 24.05
N LYS A 392 9.04 -22.94 22.71
CA LYS A 392 10.01 -23.67 21.86
C LYS A 392 11.44 -23.15 22.05
N GLN A 393 11.63 -21.83 22.17
CA GLN A 393 12.93 -21.23 22.47
C GLN A 393 13.42 -21.62 23.87
N LYS A 394 12.55 -21.57 24.89
CA LYS A 394 12.90 -21.98 26.26
C LYS A 394 13.25 -23.47 26.34
N ARG A 395 12.60 -24.32 25.54
CA ARG A 395 12.96 -25.74 25.42
C ARG A 395 14.34 -25.93 24.78
N LYS A 396 14.61 -25.26 23.65
CA LYS A 396 15.94 -25.28 23.01
C LYS A 396 17.06 -24.79 23.93
N GLN A 397 16.81 -23.76 24.74
CA GLN A 397 17.79 -23.26 25.72
C GLN A 397 18.06 -24.27 26.82
N ARG A 398 17.02 -24.95 27.33
CA ARG A 398 17.19 -26.05 28.29
C ARG A 398 17.96 -27.22 27.69
N ASP A 399 17.62 -27.63 26.47
CA ASP A 399 18.28 -28.75 25.79
C ASP A 399 19.77 -28.45 25.54
N LYS A 400 20.10 -27.19 25.20
CA LYS A 400 21.47 -26.72 25.04
C LYS A 400 22.24 -26.65 26.36
N GLN A 401 21.59 -26.21 27.45
CA GLN A 401 22.19 -26.23 28.79
C GLN A 401 22.44 -27.66 29.27
N SER A 402 21.52 -28.60 29.03
CA SER A 402 21.74 -30.00 29.40
C SER A 402 22.84 -30.67 28.59
N ALA A 403 22.98 -30.35 27.30
CA ALA A 403 24.07 -30.84 26.48
C ALA A 403 25.44 -30.32 26.95
N GLN A 404 25.51 -29.03 27.32
CA GLN A 404 26.73 -28.43 27.87
C GLN A 404 27.12 -28.99 29.25
N LEU A 405 26.14 -29.37 30.07
CA LEU A 405 26.39 -30.05 31.35
C LEU A 405 26.91 -31.48 31.14
N ALA A 406 26.37 -32.22 30.17
CA ALA A 406 26.83 -33.57 29.83
C ALA A 406 28.25 -33.58 29.25
N GLU A 407 28.59 -32.61 28.38
CA GLU A 407 29.96 -32.47 27.83
C GLU A 407 30.99 -32.06 28.91
N GLY A 408 30.56 -31.34 29.95
CA GLY A 408 31.41 -30.99 31.09
C GLY A 408 31.73 -32.18 32.00
N GLU A 409 30.77 -33.08 32.23
CA GLU A 409 30.96 -34.26 33.08
C GLU A 409 31.90 -35.29 32.45
N ASP A 410 31.80 -35.54 31.13
CA ASP A 410 32.70 -36.44 30.40
C ASP A 410 34.16 -35.94 30.38
N SER A 411 34.39 -34.63 30.40
CA SER A 411 35.74 -34.05 30.47
C SER A 411 36.38 -34.15 31.86
N SER A 412 35.56 -34.25 32.92
CA SER A 412 36.02 -34.37 34.31
C SER A 412 36.28 -35.82 34.75
N ALA A 413 35.66 -36.80 34.08
CA ALA A 413 35.90 -38.23 34.32
C ALA A 413 37.13 -38.78 33.57
N ALA A 414 37.70 -37.99 32.65
CA ALA A 414 38.87 -38.35 31.83
C ALA A 414 40.20 -37.71 32.29
N SER A 415 40.22 -37.03 33.45
CA SER A 415 41.43 -36.45 34.08
C SER A 415 41.85 -37.20 35.34
#